data_AF-A0A9D3PYN3-F1
#
_entry.id   AF-A0A9D3PYN3-F1
#
_cell.length_a   1.000
_cell.length_b   1.000
_cell.length_c   1.000
_cell.angle_alpha   90.00
_cell.angle_beta   90.00
_cell.angle_gamma   90.00
#
_symmetry.space_group_name_H-M   'P 1'
#
loop_
_entity.id
_entity.type
_entity.pdbx_description
1 polymer ?
#
loop_
_entity_poly.entity_id
_entity_poly.type
_entity_poly.pdbx_seq_one_letter_code
_entity_poly.pdbx_strand_id
1 'polypeptide(L)'
;MQSTVRKRQNSSIQPSGDITSQNDSSEKDSLLKTSSFHLDLWFCFTMQNWVLDFGRPIVMIALPLEWFPLNNPSAGDYFHMAYNVITPFLLLKLIERSPRALSRSAVYLCIITFVMGASIHLVGDSINHRLILSGYQLHLSVRENPIIKNLQPATLIDSFELLYYYDENLGHTMWYVPFFLIFFLFFTGCFTHAHEEKQMPLSAWLLLGPSAVYYWYLVTEGQIFILFFVTLVAMVATVIQQKRKGFAPDSNGLFLLYSFGITLALVAVWVAWLWHDPVLRRKYPGIIYVPEPWAFYTLHLRDRL
;
A
#
# COMPACT_ATOMS: atom_id res chain seq x y z
N MET A 1 38.55 -80.16 10.13
CA MET A 1 37.51 -79.50 9.32
C MET A 1 37.48 -78.04 9.70
N GLN A 2 38.25 -77.20 9.02
CA GLN A 2 38.29 -75.74 9.22
C GLN A 2 38.78 -75.10 7.93
N SER A 3 38.00 -74.12 7.48
CA SER A 3 38.06 -73.46 6.18
C SER A 3 39.22 -72.48 6.07
N THR A 4 39.76 -72.44 4.85
CA THR A 4 40.87 -71.63 4.38
C THR A 4 40.47 -70.17 4.22
N VAL A 5 41.19 -69.24 4.85
CA VAL A 5 41.31 -67.86 4.34
C VAL A 5 42.78 -67.48 4.34
N ARG A 6 43.34 -67.35 3.13
CA ARG A 6 44.73 -66.98 2.88
C ARG A 6 44.85 -65.46 2.81
N LYS A 7 45.87 -64.99 3.53
CA LYS A 7 46.35 -63.62 3.76
C LYS A 7 47.22 -63.10 2.61
N ARG A 8 47.40 -61.76 2.55
CA ARG A 8 48.50 -60.90 1.98
C ARG A 8 48.06 -60.00 0.80
N GLN A 9 48.53 -58.75 0.64
CA GLN A 9 49.64 -58.01 1.26
C GLN A 9 49.55 -56.49 1.00
N ASN A 10 50.05 -55.72 1.99
CA ASN A 10 50.62 -54.36 2.01
C ASN A 10 50.95 -53.60 0.72
N SER A 11 50.80 -52.26 0.78
CA SER A 11 51.84 -51.19 0.76
C SER A 11 51.18 -49.87 0.27
N SER A 12 51.09 -48.77 1.04
CA SER A 12 52.09 -47.76 1.45
C SER A 12 51.74 -46.37 0.87
N ILE A 13 51.54 -45.38 1.76
CA ILE A 13 51.92 -43.95 1.67
C ILE A 13 51.04 -42.99 0.81
N GLN A 14 50.57 -41.93 1.51
CA GLN A 14 49.95 -40.63 1.15
C GLN A 14 50.51 -39.86 -0.08
N PRO A 15 49.98 -38.66 -0.48
CA PRO A 15 48.73 -37.95 -0.11
C PRO A 15 47.92 -37.41 -1.32
N SER A 16 46.63 -37.11 -1.14
CA SER A 16 45.83 -36.16 -1.95
C SER A 16 44.58 -35.89 -1.10
N GLY A 17 44.30 -34.70 -0.60
CA GLY A 17 44.28 -33.40 -1.26
C GLY A 17 42.88 -32.86 -0.98
N ASP A 18 42.79 -31.83 -0.13
CA ASP A 18 41.56 -31.22 0.37
C ASP A 18 40.55 -30.89 -0.74
N ILE A 19 39.35 -31.50 -0.68
CA ILE A 19 38.17 -31.05 -1.44
C ILE A 19 36.96 -31.12 -0.52
N THR A 20 36.99 -30.36 0.59
CA THR A 20 35.80 -30.17 1.42
C THR A 20 35.76 -28.76 2.01
N SER A 21 35.76 -27.74 1.16
CA SER A 21 35.62 -26.35 1.64
C SER A 21 34.98 -25.36 0.64
N GLN A 22 34.47 -25.80 -0.51
CA GLN A 22 33.92 -24.88 -1.52
C GLN A 22 32.38 -24.84 -1.62
N ASN A 23 31.65 -25.83 -1.12
CA ASN A 23 30.18 -25.83 -1.22
C ASN A 23 29.47 -25.13 -0.05
N ASP A 24 30.12 -25.04 1.12
CA ASP A 24 29.51 -24.47 2.32
C ASP A 24 29.64 -22.93 2.37
N SER A 25 30.56 -22.35 1.58
CA SER A 25 30.75 -20.91 1.43
C SER A 25 29.75 -20.30 0.44
N SER A 26 29.42 -20.98 -0.67
CA SER A 26 28.48 -20.47 -1.66
C SER A 26 27.03 -20.44 -1.16
N GLU A 27 26.64 -21.39 -0.30
CA GLU A 27 25.31 -21.43 0.30
C GLU A 27 25.17 -20.38 1.42
N LYS A 28 26.22 -20.24 2.26
CA LYS A 28 26.31 -19.17 3.25
C LYS A 28 26.40 -17.78 2.62
N ASP A 29 27.10 -17.59 1.50
CA ASP A 29 27.17 -16.31 0.77
C ASP A 29 25.83 -15.92 0.12
N SER A 30 24.98 -16.91 -0.21
CA SER A 30 23.62 -16.65 -0.69
C SER A 30 22.65 -16.27 0.43
N LEU A 31 22.83 -16.82 1.63
CA LEU A 31 22.10 -16.46 2.85
C LEU A 31 22.64 -15.16 3.49
N LEU A 32 23.92 -14.84 3.27
CA LEU A 32 24.63 -13.62 3.68
C LEU A 32 24.56 -12.50 2.62
N LYS A 33 23.79 -12.70 1.55
CA LYS A 33 23.41 -11.63 0.62
C LYS A 33 22.37 -10.69 1.27
N THR A 34 22.72 -10.22 2.48
CA THR A 34 22.59 -8.84 2.93
C THR A 34 21.36 -8.17 2.31
N SER A 35 20.20 -8.26 2.98
CA SER A 35 18.94 -7.53 2.69
C SER A 35 19.19 -6.22 1.96
N SER A 36 19.20 -6.29 0.62
CA SER A 36 19.42 -5.13 -0.23
C SER A 36 18.09 -4.42 -0.33
N PHE A 37 18.09 -3.09 -0.32
CA PHE A 37 16.88 -2.33 -0.55
C PHE A 37 16.17 -2.81 -1.83
N HIS A 38 14.88 -3.12 -1.73
CA HIS A 38 14.07 -3.68 -2.83
C HIS A 38 13.68 -2.60 -3.85
N LEU A 39 14.70 -2.01 -4.48
CA LEU A 39 14.55 -0.84 -5.35
C LEU A 39 13.51 -1.02 -6.44
N ASP A 40 13.55 -2.16 -7.12
CA ASP A 40 12.63 -2.49 -8.21
C ASP A 40 11.18 -2.52 -7.72
N LEU A 41 10.91 -3.16 -6.57
CA LEU A 41 9.56 -3.21 -6.00
C LEU A 41 9.09 -1.85 -5.52
N TRP A 42 9.92 -1.11 -4.76
CA TRP A 42 9.54 0.21 -4.25
C TRP A 42 9.35 1.24 -5.36
N PHE A 43 10.17 1.16 -6.41
CA PHE A 43 9.99 1.97 -7.60
C PHE A 43 8.67 1.63 -8.30
N CYS A 44 8.38 0.35 -8.54
CA CYS A 44 7.11 -0.08 -9.15
C CYS A 44 5.90 0.34 -8.31
N PHE A 45 5.93 0.17 -6.99
CA PHE A 45 4.88 0.66 -6.09
C PHE A 45 4.70 2.17 -6.21
N THR A 46 5.79 2.93 -6.13
CA THR A 46 5.73 4.40 -6.22
C THR A 46 5.15 4.82 -7.56
N MET A 47 5.67 4.30 -8.66
CA MET A 47 5.21 4.63 -10.00
C MET A 47 3.74 4.27 -10.21
N GLN A 48 3.32 3.05 -9.86
CA GLN A 48 1.95 2.60 -10.09
C GLN A 48 0.94 3.34 -9.19
N ASN A 49 1.31 3.66 -7.95
CA ASN A 49 0.47 4.44 -7.04
C ASN A 49 0.25 5.86 -7.57
N TRP A 50 1.31 6.49 -8.08
CA TRP A 50 1.21 7.83 -8.66
C TRP A 50 0.44 7.86 -9.97
N VAL A 51 0.66 6.88 -10.85
CA VAL A 51 0.03 6.86 -12.17
C VAL A 51 -1.41 6.37 -12.12
N LEU A 52 -1.65 5.24 -11.46
CA LEU A 52 -2.92 4.49 -11.54
C LEU A 52 -3.93 4.87 -10.46
N ASP A 53 -3.46 5.34 -9.30
CA ASP A 53 -4.33 5.69 -8.18
C ASP A 53 -4.44 7.22 -8.03
N PHE A 54 -3.33 7.91 -7.79
CA PHE A 54 -3.32 9.38 -7.70
C PHE A 54 -3.63 10.06 -9.05
N GLY A 55 -3.11 9.53 -10.14
CA GLY A 55 -3.30 10.08 -11.48
C GLY A 55 -4.69 9.84 -12.08
N ARG A 56 -5.43 8.85 -11.56
CA ARG A 56 -6.78 8.49 -12.03
C ARG A 56 -7.73 9.68 -12.07
N PRO A 57 -8.02 10.39 -10.96
CA PRO A 57 -8.94 11.51 -10.99
C PRO A 57 -8.47 12.66 -11.90
N ILE A 58 -7.15 12.86 -12.05
CA ILE A 58 -6.58 13.88 -12.95
C ILE A 58 -6.89 13.54 -14.41
N VAL A 59 -6.64 12.29 -14.82
CA VAL A 59 -6.90 11.82 -16.18
C VAL A 59 -8.39 11.90 -16.52
N MET A 60 -9.25 11.61 -15.55
CA MET A 60 -10.70 11.71 -15.73
C MET A 60 -11.18 13.15 -15.93
N ILE A 61 -10.53 14.14 -15.30
CA ILE A 61 -10.82 15.57 -15.52
C ILE A 61 -10.23 16.06 -16.85
N ALA A 62 -9.03 15.60 -17.20
CA ALA A 62 -8.29 16.10 -18.35
C ALA A 62 -8.81 15.56 -19.71
N LEU A 63 -9.40 14.36 -19.74
CA LEU A 63 -9.86 13.74 -20.97
C LEU A 63 -11.33 14.06 -21.25
N PRO A 64 -11.67 14.44 -22.51
CA PRO A 64 -13.02 14.85 -22.87
C PRO A 64 -14.01 13.67 -22.86
N LEU A 65 -15.25 13.98 -22.50
CA LEU A 65 -16.38 13.04 -22.51
C LEU A 65 -16.70 12.46 -23.91
N GLU A 66 -16.24 13.11 -24.97
CA GLU A 66 -16.40 12.66 -26.36
C GLU A 66 -15.62 11.35 -26.62
N TRP A 67 -14.48 11.20 -25.97
CA TRP A 67 -13.64 9.99 -26.11
C TRP A 67 -14.12 8.87 -25.21
N PHE A 68 -14.73 9.23 -24.08
CA PHE A 68 -15.25 8.30 -23.08
C PHE A 68 -16.69 8.66 -22.72
N PRO A 69 -17.67 8.17 -23.50
CA PRO A 69 -19.09 8.38 -23.21
C PRO A 69 -19.45 7.91 -21.80
N LEU A 70 -20.38 8.61 -21.15
CA LEU A 70 -20.80 8.32 -19.78
C LEU A 70 -21.31 6.88 -19.56
N ASN A 71 -21.76 6.18 -20.60
CA ASN A 71 -22.23 4.80 -20.51
C ASN A 71 -21.14 3.73 -20.75
N ASN A 72 -19.89 4.13 -20.96
CA ASN A 72 -18.75 3.23 -21.18
C ASN A 72 -17.64 3.44 -20.13
N PRO A 73 -16.73 2.48 -19.94
CA PRO A 73 -15.54 2.68 -19.11
C PRO A 73 -14.71 3.87 -19.59
N SER A 74 -14.32 4.73 -18.65
CA SER A 74 -13.43 5.87 -18.83
C SER A 74 -11.96 5.45 -18.74
N ALA A 75 -11.04 6.33 -19.15
CA ALA A 75 -9.62 6.12 -18.93
C ALA A 75 -9.26 5.91 -17.45
N GLY A 76 -9.94 6.60 -16.53
CA GLY A 76 -9.75 6.39 -15.10
C GLY A 76 -10.20 5.01 -14.62
N ASP A 77 -11.29 4.48 -15.21
CA ASP A 77 -11.74 3.11 -14.92
C ASP A 77 -10.67 2.10 -15.36
N TYR A 78 -10.05 2.28 -16.53
CA TYR A 78 -8.95 1.41 -16.98
C TYR A 78 -7.71 1.51 -16.10
N PHE A 79 -7.38 2.71 -15.59
CA PHE A 79 -6.27 2.89 -14.66
C PHE A 79 -6.52 2.12 -13.37
N HIS A 80 -7.75 2.19 -12.85
CA HIS A 80 -8.14 1.49 -11.63
C HIS A 80 -8.24 -0.03 -11.84
N MET A 81 -8.71 -0.49 -13.01
CA MET A 81 -8.63 -1.92 -13.37
C MET A 81 -7.18 -2.41 -13.41
N ALA A 82 -6.25 -1.62 -13.96
CA ALA A 82 -4.83 -1.95 -13.95
C ALA A 82 -4.27 -1.97 -12.52
N TYR A 83 -4.66 -1.01 -11.68
CA TYR A 83 -4.31 -0.97 -10.26
C TYR A 83 -4.76 -2.23 -9.52
N ASN A 84 -5.96 -2.73 -9.82
CA ASN A 84 -6.53 -3.94 -9.23
C ASN A 84 -5.82 -5.25 -9.65
N VAL A 85 -4.96 -5.19 -10.67
CA VAL A 85 -4.12 -6.33 -11.10
C VAL A 85 -2.69 -6.16 -10.61
N ILE A 86 -2.14 -4.96 -10.77
CA ILE A 86 -0.72 -4.68 -10.49
C ILE A 86 -0.45 -4.62 -8.99
N THR A 87 -1.30 -3.96 -8.20
CA THR A 87 -1.08 -3.82 -6.76
C THR A 87 -1.06 -5.16 -6.04
N PRO A 88 -2.03 -6.08 -6.22
CA PRO A 88 -1.98 -7.41 -5.61
C PRO A 88 -0.72 -8.19 -6.00
N PHE A 89 -0.31 -8.11 -7.26
CA PHE A 89 0.90 -8.76 -7.74
C PHE A 89 2.15 -8.22 -7.02
N LEU A 90 2.26 -6.89 -6.89
CA LEU A 90 3.37 -6.26 -6.18
C LEU A 90 3.35 -6.60 -4.69
N LEU A 91 2.19 -6.64 -4.05
CA LEU A 91 2.04 -7.04 -2.64
C LEU A 91 2.46 -8.49 -2.41
N LEU A 92 2.11 -9.40 -3.32
CA LEU A 92 2.59 -10.78 -3.28
C LEU A 92 4.11 -10.85 -3.43
N LYS A 93 4.69 -10.11 -4.40
CA LYS A 93 6.15 -10.04 -4.59
C LYS A 93 6.88 -9.43 -3.41
N LEU A 94 6.28 -8.44 -2.75
CA LEU A 94 6.80 -7.84 -1.53
C LEU A 94 6.93 -8.89 -0.43
N ILE A 95 5.88 -9.71 -0.24
CA ILE A 95 5.86 -10.76 0.78
C ILE A 95 6.78 -11.93 0.41
N GLU A 96 6.87 -12.32 -0.87
CA GLU A 96 7.82 -13.34 -1.33
C GLU A 96 9.28 -12.98 -1.02
N ARG A 97 9.61 -11.68 -1.05
CA ARG A 97 10.95 -11.17 -0.70
C ARG A 97 11.10 -10.79 0.77
N SER A 98 10.08 -11.05 1.60
CA SER A 98 10.16 -10.82 3.03
C SER A 98 11.19 -11.77 3.66
N PRO A 99 12.10 -11.29 4.53
CA PRO A 99 13.05 -12.17 5.22
C PRO A 99 12.40 -13.18 6.17
N ARG A 100 11.12 -12.97 6.54
CA ARG A 100 10.36 -13.88 7.41
C ARG A 100 9.33 -14.68 6.64
N ALA A 101 9.28 -15.99 6.92
CA ALA A 101 8.20 -16.85 6.48
C ALA A 101 6.88 -16.44 7.17
N LEU A 102 5.98 -15.82 6.40
CA LEU A 102 4.64 -15.47 6.83
C LEU A 102 3.65 -16.59 6.49
N SER A 103 2.52 -16.64 7.20
CA SER A 103 1.45 -17.59 6.88
C SER A 103 0.90 -17.29 5.49
N ARG A 104 1.15 -18.21 4.54
CA ARG A 104 0.70 -18.08 3.14
C ARG A 104 -0.82 -17.90 3.05
N SER A 105 -1.57 -18.64 3.86
CA SER A 105 -3.04 -18.53 3.90
C SER A 105 -3.49 -17.14 4.35
N ALA A 106 -2.85 -16.56 5.37
CA ALA A 106 -3.19 -15.22 5.84
C ALA A 106 -2.91 -14.16 4.76
N VAL A 107 -1.76 -14.27 4.08
CA VAL A 107 -1.39 -13.37 2.98
C VAL A 107 -2.39 -13.48 1.83
N TYR A 108 -2.74 -14.69 1.40
CA TYR A 108 -3.71 -14.87 0.32
C TYR A 108 -5.09 -14.35 0.69
N LEU A 109 -5.57 -14.59 1.92
CA LEU A 109 -6.83 -14.01 2.38
C LEU A 109 -6.78 -12.48 2.35
N CYS A 110 -5.69 -11.86 2.80
CA CYS A 110 -5.52 -10.41 2.70
C CYS A 110 -5.57 -9.92 1.26
N ILE A 111 -4.88 -10.58 0.34
CA ILE A 111 -4.85 -10.22 -1.08
C ILE A 111 -6.23 -10.39 -1.73
N ILE A 112 -6.94 -11.48 -1.45
CA ILE A 112 -8.28 -11.73 -1.99
C ILE A 112 -9.26 -10.67 -1.47
N THR A 113 -9.24 -10.38 -0.16
CA THR A 113 -10.08 -9.33 0.43
C THR A 113 -9.75 -7.96 -0.15
N PHE A 114 -8.46 -7.65 -0.33
CA PHE A 114 -7.98 -6.43 -1.00
C PHE A 114 -8.57 -6.28 -2.40
N VAL A 115 -8.45 -7.32 -3.23
CA VAL A 115 -8.95 -7.30 -4.62
C VAL A 115 -10.47 -7.12 -4.65
N MET A 116 -11.19 -7.80 -3.74
CA MET A 116 -12.64 -7.66 -3.63
C MET A 116 -13.03 -6.23 -3.25
N GLY A 117 -12.38 -5.64 -2.24
CA GLY A 117 -12.63 -4.26 -1.81
C GLY A 117 -12.32 -3.24 -2.90
N ALA A 118 -11.15 -3.34 -3.53
CA ALA A 118 -10.74 -2.44 -4.60
C ALA A 118 -11.61 -2.57 -5.87
N SER A 119 -12.19 -3.75 -6.13
CA SER A 119 -13.15 -3.96 -7.22
C SER A 119 -14.52 -3.32 -6.92
N ILE A 120 -14.97 -3.35 -5.66
CA ILE A 120 -16.18 -2.64 -5.24
C ILE A 120 -15.96 -1.13 -5.37
N HIS A 121 -14.81 -0.65 -4.88
CA HIS A 121 -14.42 0.75 -4.96
C HIS A 121 -14.33 1.26 -6.40
N LEU A 122 -13.77 0.46 -7.32
CA LEU A 122 -13.78 0.75 -8.75
C LEU A 122 -15.18 1.08 -9.26
N VAL A 123 -16.18 0.28 -8.93
CA VAL A 123 -17.56 0.49 -9.41
C VAL A 123 -18.16 1.75 -8.79
N GLY A 124 -17.95 1.96 -7.49
CA GLY A 124 -18.46 3.14 -6.77
C GLY A 124 -17.86 4.44 -7.29
N ASP A 125 -16.53 4.52 -7.37
CA ASP A 125 -15.79 5.69 -7.87
C ASP A 125 -16.14 6.00 -9.33
N SER A 126 -16.29 4.96 -10.15
CA SER A 126 -16.72 5.08 -11.55
C SER A 126 -18.09 5.74 -11.71
N ILE A 127 -19.05 5.40 -10.84
CA ILE A 127 -20.39 5.99 -10.84
C ILE A 127 -20.35 7.40 -10.25
N ASN A 128 -19.63 7.60 -9.15
CA ASN A 128 -19.48 8.90 -8.50
C ASN A 128 -18.90 9.95 -9.48
N HIS A 129 -17.88 9.58 -10.25
CA HIS A 129 -17.30 10.49 -11.23
C HIS A 129 -18.29 10.96 -12.30
N ARG A 130 -19.11 10.05 -12.84
CA ARG A 130 -20.16 10.40 -13.82
C ARG A 130 -21.21 11.33 -13.23
N LEU A 131 -21.54 11.12 -11.96
CA LEU A 131 -22.40 12.02 -11.21
C LEU A 131 -21.76 13.40 -11.07
N ILE A 132 -20.46 13.50 -10.75
CA ILE A 132 -19.74 14.79 -10.64
C ILE A 132 -19.79 15.58 -11.95
N LEU A 133 -19.61 14.89 -13.09
CA LEU A 133 -19.75 15.50 -14.42
C LEU A 133 -21.19 15.99 -14.69
N SER A 134 -22.17 15.33 -14.09
CA SER A 134 -23.58 15.75 -14.14
C SER A 134 -23.91 16.87 -13.14
N GLY A 135 -22.93 17.31 -12.33
CA GLY A 135 -23.03 18.40 -11.35
C GLY A 135 -23.10 17.95 -9.89
N TYR A 136 -22.83 16.68 -9.59
CA TYR A 136 -22.90 16.14 -8.23
C TYR A 136 -21.87 16.81 -7.33
N GLN A 137 -22.34 17.27 -6.17
CA GLN A 137 -21.56 17.98 -5.18
C GLN A 137 -21.02 17.01 -4.11
N LEU A 138 -19.71 16.74 -4.14
CA LEU A 138 -19.00 15.84 -3.20
C LEU A 138 -19.05 16.27 -1.73
N HIS A 139 -19.41 17.54 -1.45
CA HIS A 139 -19.53 18.04 -0.08
C HIS A 139 -20.91 17.80 0.54
N LEU A 140 -21.88 17.31 -0.24
CA LEU A 140 -23.22 16.95 0.23
C LEU A 140 -23.38 15.44 0.32
N SER A 141 -24.24 14.97 1.23
CA SER A 141 -24.65 13.56 1.25
C SER A 141 -25.51 13.20 0.02
N VAL A 142 -25.61 11.90 -0.28
CA VAL A 142 -26.41 11.36 -1.40
C VAL A 142 -27.85 11.91 -1.37
N ARG A 143 -28.49 11.90 -0.19
CA ARG A 143 -29.86 12.38 -0.01
C ARG A 143 -30.00 13.90 -0.09
N GLU A 144 -28.94 14.64 0.19
CA GLU A 144 -28.96 16.10 0.16
C GLU A 144 -28.67 16.65 -1.24
N ASN A 145 -28.01 15.85 -2.08
CA ASN A 145 -27.55 16.24 -3.40
C ASN A 145 -28.74 16.54 -4.36
N PRO A 146 -28.80 17.76 -4.94
CA PRO A 146 -29.92 18.18 -5.78
C PRO A 146 -30.18 17.27 -7.00
N ILE A 147 -29.14 16.68 -7.59
CA ILE A 147 -29.27 15.83 -8.77
C ILE A 147 -29.96 14.51 -8.42
N ILE A 148 -29.63 13.95 -7.26
CA ILE A 148 -30.21 12.69 -6.80
C ILE A 148 -31.65 12.88 -6.34
N LYS A 149 -31.98 14.00 -5.67
CA LYS A 149 -33.35 14.31 -5.22
C LYS A 149 -34.38 14.35 -6.35
N ASN A 150 -33.93 14.71 -7.56
CA ASN A 150 -34.81 14.83 -8.72
C ASN A 150 -35.05 13.49 -9.43
N LEU A 151 -34.39 12.40 -9.01
CA LEU A 151 -34.55 11.08 -9.64
C LEU A 151 -35.90 10.45 -9.28
N GLN A 152 -36.49 9.77 -10.27
CA GLN A 152 -37.70 8.97 -10.12
C GLN A 152 -37.43 7.55 -10.65
N PRO A 153 -37.91 6.49 -9.98
CA PRO A 153 -38.69 6.50 -8.73
C PRO A 153 -37.84 6.84 -7.50
N ALA A 154 -38.46 7.31 -6.42
CA ALA A 154 -37.76 7.67 -5.18
C ALA A 154 -36.93 6.53 -4.56
N THR A 155 -37.32 5.27 -4.80
CA THR A 155 -36.57 4.07 -4.37
C THR A 155 -35.19 3.96 -5.01
N LEU A 156 -34.93 4.68 -6.11
CA LEU A 156 -33.60 4.73 -6.73
C LEU A 156 -32.59 5.45 -5.83
N ILE A 157 -33.04 6.41 -5.00
CA ILE A 157 -32.19 7.09 -4.02
C ILE A 157 -31.63 6.08 -3.02
N ASP A 158 -32.45 5.14 -2.56
CA ASP A 158 -32.02 4.09 -1.62
C ASP A 158 -31.02 3.13 -2.28
N SER A 159 -31.13 2.91 -3.59
CA SER A 159 -30.16 2.11 -4.35
C SER A 159 -28.80 2.82 -4.46
N PHE A 160 -28.81 4.15 -4.66
CA PHE A 160 -27.58 4.94 -4.62
C PHE A 160 -26.98 4.96 -3.21
N GLU A 161 -27.77 5.10 -2.15
CA GLU A 161 -27.24 4.98 -0.78
C GLU A 161 -26.59 3.64 -0.53
N LEU A 162 -27.21 2.54 -0.98
CA LEU A 162 -26.63 1.22 -0.85
C LEU A 162 -25.31 1.11 -1.62
N LEU A 163 -25.23 1.66 -2.84
CA LEU A 163 -24.01 1.69 -3.64
C LEU A 163 -22.88 2.45 -2.91
N TYR A 164 -23.17 3.65 -2.40
CA TYR A 164 -22.19 4.41 -1.61
C TYR A 164 -21.82 3.71 -0.31
N TYR A 165 -22.77 2.99 0.32
CA TYR A 165 -22.46 2.18 1.49
C TYR A 165 -21.48 1.05 1.16
N TYR A 166 -21.71 0.35 0.03
CA TYR A 166 -20.78 -0.67 -0.46
C TYR A 166 -19.40 -0.10 -0.75
N ASP A 167 -19.32 1.07 -1.36
CA ASP A 167 -18.06 1.71 -1.69
C ASP A 167 -17.33 2.23 -0.42
N GLU A 168 -17.93 3.22 0.24
CA GLU A 168 -17.32 4.01 1.31
C GLU A 168 -17.07 3.20 2.59
N ASN A 169 -17.90 2.20 2.89
CA ASN A 169 -17.76 1.40 4.10
C ASN A 169 -17.10 0.06 3.80
N LEU A 170 -17.70 -0.76 2.92
CA LEU A 170 -17.21 -2.11 2.68
C LEU A 170 -15.96 -2.10 1.79
N GLY A 171 -16.01 -1.42 0.64
CA GLY A 171 -14.93 -1.32 -0.34
C GLY A 171 -13.67 -0.76 0.28
N HIS A 172 -13.76 0.44 0.88
CA HIS A 172 -12.65 1.07 1.61
C HIS A 172 -12.09 0.18 2.72
N THR A 173 -12.93 -0.39 3.60
CA THR A 173 -12.43 -1.24 4.69
C THR A 173 -11.69 -2.47 4.16
N MET A 174 -12.29 -3.15 3.19
CA MET A 174 -11.72 -4.36 2.59
C MET A 174 -10.52 -4.09 1.71
N TRP A 175 -10.36 -2.87 1.22
CA TRP A 175 -9.19 -2.44 0.48
C TRP A 175 -8.05 -2.04 1.41
N TYR A 176 -8.28 -1.08 2.30
CA TYR A 176 -7.22 -0.47 3.11
C TYR A 176 -6.75 -1.37 4.26
N VAL A 177 -7.65 -2.07 4.97
CA VAL A 177 -7.24 -2.89 6.13
C VAL A 177 -6.25 -3.98 5.68
N PRO A 178 -6.52 -4.78 4.64
CA PRO A 178 -5.54 -5.77 4.18
C PRO A 178 -4.27 -5.13 3.60
N PHE A 179 -4.36 -3.98 2.93
CA PHE A 179 -3.20 -3.27 2.40
C PHE A 179 -2.23 -2.90 3.52
N PHE A 180 -2.70 -2.20 4.56
CA PHE A 180 -1.88 -1.81 5.70
C PHE A 180 -1.41 -3.02 6.52
N LEU A 181 -2.22 -4.07 6.62
CA LEU A 181 -1.83 -5.31 7.27
C LEU A 181 -0.67 -5.99 6.54
N ILE A 182 -0.68 -6.06 5.20
CA ILE A 182 0.42 -6.63 4.42
C ILE A 182 1.70 -5.83 4.62
N PHE A 183 1.64 -4.49 4.56
CA PHE A 183 2.81 -3.65 4.84
C PHE A 183 3.34 -3.85 6.25
N PHE A 184 2.46 -3.96 7.25
CA PHE A 184 2.85 -4.24 8.62
C PHE A 184 3.51 -5.62 8.75
N LEU A 185 2.94 -6.66 8.16
CA LEU A 185 3.50 -8.01 8.17
C LEU A 185 4.88 -8.03 7.51
N PHE A 186 5.04 -7.39 6.35
CA PHE A 186 6.34 -7.21 5.69
C PHE A 186 7.33 -6.47 6.60
N PHE A 187 6.91 -5.37 7.23
CA PHE A 187 7.73 -4.59 8.15
C PHE A 187 8.27 -5.44 9.31
N THR A 188 7.47 -6.37 9.86
CA THR A 188 7.94 -7.26 10.93
C THR A 188 9.10 -8.17 10.51
N GLY A 189 9.31 -8.37 9.21
CA GLY A 189 10.43 -9.10 8.64
C GLY A 189 11.68 -8.25 8.35
N CYS A 190 11.58 -6.92 8.36
CA CYS A 190 12.63 -6.00 7.94
C CYS A 190 13.60 -5.64 9.09
N PHE A 191 14.13 -6.64 9.78
CA PHE A 191 15.03 -6.44 10.93
C PHE A 191 16.30 -7.29 10.78
N THR A 192 17.46 -6.67 10.98
CA THR A 192 18.78 -7.30 10.99
C THR A 192 19.46 -7.09 12.34
N HIS A 193 20.56 -7.79 12.61
CA HIS A 193 21.33 -7.55 13.83
C HIS A 193 21.84 -6.11 13.88
N ALA A 194 21.82 -5.48 15.05
CA ALA A 194 22.16 -4.05 15.18
C ALA A 194 23.59 -3.70 14.73
N HIS A 195 24.51 -4.66 14.75
CA HIS A 195 25.87 -4.48 14.22
C HIS A 195 25.90 -4.37 12.67
N GLU A 196 24.84 -4.82 12.00
CA GLU A 196 24.65 -4.75 10.55
C GLU A 196 23.65 -3.65 10.18
N GLU A 197 23.55 -2.59 10.99
CA GLU A 197 22.66 -1.47 10.69
C GLU A 197 23.02 -0.89 9.32
N LYS A 198 22.10 -1.08 8.36
CA LYS A 198 22.28 -0.58 7.00
C LYS A 198 21.68 0.79 6.87
N GLN A 199 22.50 1.75 6.48
CA GLN A 199 22.01 3.05 6.05
C GLN A 199 21.06 2.90 4.84
N MET A 200 20.11 3.82 4.72
CA MET A 200 19.25 3.87 3.55
C MET A 200 20.07 4.27 2.32
N PRO A 201 20.02 3.50 1.22
CA PRO A 201 20.73 3.87 0.00
C PRO A 201 20.11 5.14 -0.61
N LEU A 202 20.89 5.84 -1.43
CA LEU A 202 20.46 7.06 -2.13
C LEU A 202 19.13 6.91 -2.87
N SER A 203 18.93 5.77 -3.52
CA SER A 203 17.67 5.46 -4.20
C SER A 203 16.46 5.41 -3.27
N ALA A 204 16.64 4.94 -2.04
CA ALA A 204 15.57 4.91 -1.04
C ALA A 204 15.23 6.33 -0.58
N TRP A 205 16.23 7.20 -0.42
CA TRP A 205 16.01 8.62 -0.14
C TRP A 205 15.26 9.34 -1.27
N LEU A 206 15.59 9.03 -2.53
CA LEU A 206 14.90 9.62 -3.68
C LEU A 206 13.43 9.21 -3.76
N LEU A 207 13.11 7.95 -3.42
CA LEU A 207 11.73 7.46 -3.42
C LEU A 207 10.93 7.92 -2.20
N LEU A 208 11.60 8.28 -1.10
CA LEU A 208 10.96 8.59 0.18
C LEU A 208 9.92 9.72 0.08
N GLY A 209 10.27 10.81 -0.61
CA GLY A 209 9.38 11.95 -0.81
C GLY A 209 8.10 11.56 -1.58
N PRO A 210 8.22 11.07 -2.82
CA PRO A 210 7.07 10.62 -3.60
C PRO A 210 6.22 9.57 -2.88
N SER A 211 6.82 8.60 -2.19
CA SER A 211 6.07 7.60 -1.43
C SER A 211 5.31 8.22 -0.26
N ALA A 212 5.94 9.09 0.53
CA ALA A 212 5.29 9.74 1.67
C ALA A 212 4.16 10.69 1.24
N VAL A 213 4.32 11.41 0.13
CA VAL A 213 3.25 12.26 -0.43
C VAL A 213 2.08 11.40 -0.91
N TYR A 214 2.35 10.26 -1.56
CA TYR A 214 1.28 9.34 -1.93
C TYR A 214 0.55 8.79 -0.70
N TYR A 215 1.25 8.35 0.35
CA TYR A 215 0.59 7.88 1.56
C TYR A 215 -0.17 8.99 2.28
N TRP A 216 0.31 10.24 2.25
CA TRP A 216 -0.47 11.40 2.73
C TRP A 216 -1.78 11.55 1.96
N TYR A 217 -1.73 11.50 0.63
CA TYR A 217 -2.92 11.51 -0.21
C TYR A 217 -3.85 10.35 0.14
N LEU A 218 -3.35 9.11 0.19
CA LEU A 218 -4.12 7.92 0.50
C LEU A 218 -4.83 8.02 1.86
N VAL A 219 -4.12 8.53 2.87
CA VAL A 219 -4.65 8.66 4.24
C VAL A 219 -5.70 9.76 4.36
N THR A 220 -5.48 10.88 3.67
CA THR A 220 -6.39 12.04 3.73
C THR A 220 -7.59 11.86 2.82
N GLU A 221 -7.40 11.39 1.59
CA GLU A 221 -8.49 11.14 0.65
C GLU A 221 -9.32 9.92 1.06
N GLY A 222 -8.67 8.81 1.42
CA GLY A 222 -9.37 7.59 1.86
C GLY A 222 -10.00 7.67 3.25
N GLN A 223 -9.85 8.80 3.97
CA GLN A 223 -10.36 9.00 5.34
C GLN A 223 -9.92 7.91 6.33
N ILE A 224 -8.72 7.33 6.14
CA ILE A 224 -8.22 6.17 6.89
C ILE A 224 -7.18 6.53 7.97
N PHE A 225 -7.20 7.76 8.47
CA PHE A 225 -6.21 8.24 9.44
C PHE A 225 -6.08 7.34 10.68
N ILE A 226 -7.19 6.82 11.21
CA ILE A 226 -7.17 5.95 12.40
C ILE A 226 -6.42 4.65 12.09
N LEU A 227 -6.74 4.00 10.98
CA LEU A 227 -6.08 2.77 10.55
C LEU A 227 -4.58 3.00 10.37
N PHE A 228 -4.21 4.05 9.64
CA PHE A 228 -2.83 4.46 9.43
C PHE A 228 -2.08 4.70 10.75
N PHE A 229 -2.70 5.46 11.67
CA PHE A 229 -2.10 5.79 12.96
C PHE A 229 -1.88 4.55 13.82
N VAL A 230 -2.87 3.64 13.89
CA VAL A 230 -2.73 2.36 14.60
C VAL A 230 -1.60 1.53 14.00
N THR A 231 -1.50 1.46 12.67
CA THR A 231 -0.41 0.75 12.00
C THR A 231 0.96 1.36 12.33
N LEU A 232 1.09 2.69 12.29
CA LEU A 232 2.33 3.38 12.64
C LEU A 232 2.72 3.12 14.11
N VAL A 233 1.77 3.19 15.04
CA VAL A 233 2.01 2.85 16.46
C VAL A 233 2.48 1.40 16.60
N ALA A 234 1.85 0.46 15.89
CA ALA A 234 2.26 -0.94 15.88
C ALA A 234 3.68 -1.13 15.31
N MET A 235 4.04 -0.40 14.25
CA MET A 235 5.39 -0.39 13.70
C MET A 235 6.41 0.13 14.73
N VAL A 236 6.15 1.27 15.37
CA VAL A 236 7.02 1.84 16.41
C VAL A 236 7.17 0.87 17.59
N ALA A 237 6.07 0.26 18.05
CA ALA A 237 6.10 -0.75 19.10
C ALA A 237 6.97 -1.96 18.72
N THR A 238 6.87 -2.41 17.46
CA THR A 238 7.72 -3.48 16.91
C THR A 238 9.19 -3.07 16.91
N VAL A 239 9.53 -1.84 16.52
CA VAL A 239 10.91 -1.33 16.57
C VAL A 239 11.45 -1.36 18.00
N ILE A 240 10.68 -0.86 18.98
CA ILE A 240 11.08 -0.86 20.39
C ILE A 240 11.30 -2.29 20.89
N GLN A 241 10.40 -3.21 20.56
CA GLN A 241 10.51 -4.61 20.96
C GLN A 241 11.74 -5.30 20.34
N GLN A 242 12.03 -5.02 19.07
CA GLN A 242 13.16 -5.63 18.35
C GLN A 242 14.50 -5.03 18.78
N LYS A 243 14.56 -3.71 19.03
CA LYS A 243 15.75 -3.06 19.61
C LYS A 243 16.12 -3.64 20.98
N ARG A 244 15.13 -3.94 21.83
CA ARG A 244 15.34 -4.65 23.11
C ARG A 244 15.95 -6.04 22.94
N LYS A 245 15.80 -6.66 21.77
CA LYS A 245 16.38 -7.97 21.41
C LYS A 245 17.70 -7.85 20.63
N GLY A 246 18.24 -6.65 20.45
CA GLY A 246 19.49 -6.42 19.71
C GLY A 246 19.35 -6.37 18.18
N PHE A 247 18.13 -6.19 17.66
CA PHE A 247 17.87 -6.02 16.24
C PHE A 247 17.58 -4.55 15.90
N ALA A 248 17.95 -4.14 14.69
CA ALA A 248 17.63 -2.83 14.11
C ALA A 248 16.87 -3.01 12.79
N PRO A 249 16.03 -2.05 12.37
CA PRO A 249 15.39 -2.09 11.07
C PRO A 249 16.44 -2.05 9.94
N ASP A 250 16.24 -2.84 8.89
CA ASP A 250 17.07 -2.77 7.69
C ASP A 250 16.67 -1.59 6.78
N SER A 251 17.30 -1.43 5.61
CA SER A 251 17.00 -0.33 4.69
C SER A 251 15.54 -0.30 4.22
N ASN A 252 14.86 -1.44 4.08
CA ASN A 252 13.45 -1.50 3.69
C ASN A 252 12.54 -1.11 4.86
N GLY A 253 12.87 -1.59 6.07
CA GLY A 253 12.18 -1.23 7.30
C GLY A 253 12.29 0.26 7.60
N LEU A 254 13.49 0.83 7.51
CA LEU A 254 13.73 2.27 7.67
C LEU A 254 12.97 3.08 6.62
N PHE A 255 13.00 2.66 5.36
CA PHE A 255 12.26 3.33 4.28
C PHE A 255 10.76 3.42 4.59
N LEU A 256 10.14 2.30 5.00
CA LEU A 256 8.70 2.29 5.31
C LEU A 256 8.39 3.12 6.56
N LEU A 257 9.20 3.00 7.61
CA LEU A 257 9.02 3.76 8.86
C LEU A 257 9.14 5.27 8.62
N TYR A 258 10.13 5.72 7.86
CA TYR A 258 10.29 7.13 7.51
C TYR A 258 9.22 7.61 6.55
N SER A 259 8.79 6.80 5.59
CA SER A 259 7.66 7.14 4.70
C SER A 259 6.41 7.44 5.52
N PHE A 260 6.09 6.58 6.49
CA PHE A 260 4.93 6.78 7.37
C PHE A 260 5.15 7.94 8.35
N GLY A 261 6.36 8.11 8.88
CA GLY A 261 6.69 9.26 9.74
C GLY A 261 6.51 10.61 9.04
N ILE A 262 7.00 10.74 7.81
CA ILE A 262 6.83 11.95 6.99
C ILE A 262 5.35 12.12 6.61
N THR A 263 4.66 11.04 6.27
CA THR A 263 3.21 11.06 6.01
C THR A 263 2.44 11.67 7.19
N LEU A 264 2.74 11.25 8.43
CA LEU A 264 2.10 11.81 9.62
C LEU A 264 2.39 13.32 9.76
N ALA A 265 3.61 13.75 9.49
CA ALA A 265 3.96 15.17 9.52
C ALA A 265 3.19 15.98 8.45
N LEU A 266 3.07 15.44 7.23
CA LEU A 266 2.27 16.05 6.16
C LEU A 266 0.79 16.15 6.53
N VAL A 267 0.21 15.11 7.14
CA VAL A 267 -1.17 15.15 7.65
C VAL A 267 -1.31 16.25 8.70
N ALA A 268 -0.37 16.36 9.65
CA ALA A 268 -0.42 17.39 10.68
C ALA A 268 -0.37 18.82 10.10
N VAL A 269 0.51 19.06 9.12
CA VAL A 269 0.59 20.34 8.41
C VAL A 269 -0.71 20.64 7.67
N TRP A 270 -1.26 19.66 6.96
CA TRP A 270 -2.52 19.78 6.22
C TRP A 270 -3.70 20.15 7.14
N VAL A 271 -3.83 19.44 8.25
CA VAL A 271 -4.88 19.69 9.26
C VAL A 271 -4.72 21.06 9.91
N ALA A 272 -3.50 21.44 10.27
CA ALA A 272 -3.23 22.75 10.87
C ALA A 272 -3.58 23.89 9.93
N TRP A 273 -3.27 23.74 8.64
CA TRP A 273 -3.55 24.75 7.62
C TRP A 273 -5.06 24.96 7.39
N LEU A 274 -5.84 23.87 7.38
CA LEU A 274 -7.28 23.91 7.11
C LEU A 274 -8.17 24.03 8.35
N TRP A 275 -7.58 24.11 9.54
CA TRP A 275 -8.30 24.03 10.82
C TRP A 275 -9.50 24.99 10.95
N HIS A 276 -9.38 26.19 10.37
CA HIS A 276 -10.37 27.26 10.49
C HIS A 276 -11.36 27.32 9.31
N ASP A 277 -11.33 26.37 8.37
CA ASP A 277 -12.28 26.35 7.26
C ASP A 277 -13.67 25.92 7.75
N PRO A 278 -14.69 26.82 7.73
CA PRO A 278 -16.00 26.52 8.30
C PRO A 278 -16.79 25.48 7.50
N VAL A 279 -16.57 25.40 6.19
CA VAL A 279 -17.30 24.47 5.31
C VAL A 279 -16.74 23.07 5.48
N LEU A 280 -15.42 22.92 5.45
CA LEU A 280 -14.77 21.64 5.70
C LEU A 280 -15.00 21.15 7.13
N ARG A 281 -14.99 22.04 8.14
CA ARG A 281 -15.30 21.67 9.54
C ARG A 281 -16.74 21.17 9.71
N ARG A 282 -17.66 21.59 8.85
CA ARG A 282 -19.03 21.06 8.83
C ARG A 282 -19.10 19.68 8.16
N LYS A 283 -18.34 19.45 7.08
CA LYS A 283 -18.29 18.16 6.36
C LYS A 283 -17.59 17.06 7.17
N TYR A 284 -16.52 17.40 7.89
CA TYR A 284 -15.75 16.47 8.72
C TYR A 284 -15.96 16.80 10.22
N PRO A 285 -17.14 16.49 10.78
CA PRO A 285 -17.43 16.76 12.17
C PRO A 285 -16.64 15.82 13.08
N GLY A 286 -16.20 16.33 14.23
CA GLY A 286 -15.58 15.53 15.27
C GLY A 286 -14.17 15.99 15.65
N ILE A 287 -13.56 15.17 16.51
CA ILE A 287 -12.22 15.40 17.07
C ILE A 287 -11.14 15.06 16.03
N ILE A 288 -11.38 14.01 15.24
CA ILE A 288 -10.49 13.58 14.17
C ILE A 288 -10.91 14.32 12.91
N TYR A 289 -10.30 15.47 12.68
CA TYR A 289 -10.53 16.33 11.52
C TYR A 289 -9.37 16.16 10.54
N VAL A 290 -9.64 15.50 9.40
CA VAL A 290 -8.66 15.31 8.32
C VAL A 290 -9.39 15.55 6.99
N PRO A 291 -9.28 16.74 6.38
CA PRO A 291 -10.00 17.03 5.13
C PRO A 291 -9.45 16.27 3.93
N GLU A 292 -10.33 15.82 3.04
CA GLU A 292 -9.96 15.29 1.72
C GLU A 292 -9.36 16.40 0.83
N PRO A 293 -8.22 16.14 0.15
CA PRO A 293 -7.70 17.01 -0.89
C PRO A 293 -8.72 17.34 -2.00
N TRP A 294 -9.54 16.38 -2.44
CA TRP A 294 -10.53 16.65 -3.50
C TRP A 294 -11.72 17.50 -3.02
N ALA A 295 -12.12 17.36 -1.75
CA ALA A 295 -13.11 18.26 -1.15
C ALA A 295 -12.59 19.70 -1.11
N PHE A 296 -11.31 19.89 -0.75
CA PHE A 296 -10.66 21.20 -0.81
C PHE A 296 -10.57 21.75 -2.24
N TYR A 297 -10.13 20.93 -3.20
CA TYR A 297 -10.00 21.32 -4.61
C TYR A 297 -11.35 21.76 -5.19
N THR A 298 -12.40 20.96 -5.01
CA THR A 298 -13.73 21.26 -5.55
C THR A 298 -14.37 22.49 -4.93
N LEU A 299 -14.06 22.80 -3.66
CA LEU A 299 -14.60 23.95 -2.96
C LEU A 299 -13.88 25.26 -3.30
N HIS A 300 -12.55 25.24 -3.40
CA HIS A 300 -11.74 26.47 -3.42
C HIS A 300 -10.99 26.73 -4.72
N LEU A 301 -10.69 25.70 -5.50
CA LEU A 301 -9.80 25.79 -6.66
C LEU A 301 -10.54 25.59 -7.99
N ARG A 302 -11.60 24.77 -8.03
CA ARG A 302 -12.31 24.42 -9.27
C ARG A 302 -12.84 25.64 -10.05
N ASP A 303 -13.35 26.65 -9.36
CA ASP A 303 -13.95 27.85 -10.00
C ASP A 303 -12.91 28.96 -10.30
N ARG A 304 -11.64 28.74 -9.94
CA ARG A 304 -10.54 29.70 -10.16
C ARG A 304 -9.61 29.31 -11.31
N LEU A 305 -9.84 28.14 -11.93
CA LEU A 305 -9.14 27.59 -13.08
C LEU A 305 -10.07 27.59 -14.29
#